data_AF-A0A2V7XS11-F1
#
_entry.id   AF-A0A2V7XS11-F1
#
_cell.length_a   1.000
_cell.length_b   1.000
_cell.length_c   1.000
_cell.angle_alpha   90.00
_cell.angle_beta   90.00
_cell.angle_gamma   90.00
#
_symmetry.space_group_name_H-M   'P 1'
#
loop_
_entity.id
_entity.type
_entity.pdbx_description
1 polymer ?
#
loop_
_entity_poly.entity_id
_entity_poly.type
_entity_poly.pdbx_seq_one_letter_code
_entity_poly.pdbx_strand_id
1 'polypeptide(L)'
;MTRSRTVVLGSALIVGAGALVALGAIYLDPARAAVGPLPPQALSLPAGTRFVMGLDVKRFVASPFYTRYSSAAGASARPQAFAELEEKTGLNPERDIDQVYVAGGQVPSGPRGADGLVVVTGRFDRYKVARAIETERKGVTSKTVQGITVYLFNEDRSGRGTGAVAFLDDSTIVLGAQSAVEQTVAARARGDVPLRSNTMLLGLIEGVKPGSTFWMVGDQTLLANLPKTIPAPGGPGSSQSLELPALKSLVVTGDLDPQVSLDLTGDTADEAAAKNLADVVRGLVALASLQANQKPELKQLASAVSVSTEATRVHVAARFPYELLDSIQPRSAPASASQPSSTP
;
A
#
# COMPACT_ATOMS: atom_id res chain seq x y z
N MET A 1 12.42 -36.91 9.80
CA MET A 1 11.97 -36.33 8.52
C MET A 1 10.66 -35.57 8.73
N THR A 2 10.20 -34.83 7.70
CA THR A 2 8.80 -34.37 7.51
C THR A 2 8.10 -33.62 8.67
N ARG A 3 8.53 -32.38 8.93
CA ARG A 3 7.70 -31.33 9.57
C ARG A 3 7.94 -29.93 8.95
N SER A 4 7.38 -29.63 7.78
CA SER A 4 7.13 -28.25 7.31
C SER A 4 6.27 -28.22 6.03
N ARG A 5 4.94 -28.24 6.14
CA ARG A 5 3.99 -27.94 5.03
C ARG A 5 2.68 -27.24 5.47
N THR A 6 2.45 -27.02 6.76
CA THR A 6 1.12 -26.67 7.34
C THR A 6 1.03 -25.30 8.00
N VAL A 7 1.89 -24.36 7.60
CA VAL A 7 1.87 -22.95 8.06
C VAL A 7 1.35 -22.02 6.96
N VAL A 8 1.39 -22.50 5.72
CA VAL A 8 1.62 -21.74 4.48
C VAL A 8 0.47 -20.79 4.09
N LEU A 9 -0.72 -20.87 4.69
CA LEU A 9 -1.96 -20.49 3.97
C LEU A 9 -2.81 -19.40 4.60
N GLY A 10 -3.13 -19.50 5.89
CA GLY A 10 -3.33 -18.29 6.66
C GLY A 10 -2.04 -17.46 6.81
N SER A 11 -0.89 -17.91 6.25
CA SER A 11 0.17 -17.00 5.83
C SER A 11 0.02 -16.56 4.37
N ALA A 12 -0.29 -17.38 3.37
CA ALA A 12 -0.49 -16.91 1.98
C ALA A 12 -1.61 -15.87 1.83
N LEU A 13 -2.60 -15.81 2.74
CA LEU A 13 -3.53 -14.68 2.82
C LEU A 13 -2.95 -13.45 3.51
N ILE A 14 -2.20 -13.60 4.62
CA ILE A 14 -1.60 -12.49 5.39
C ILE A 14 -0.27 -11.98 4.77
N VAL A 15 0.35 -12.77 3.89
CA VAL A 15 1.58 -12.54 3.11
C VAL A 15 1.24 -12.36 1.63
N GLY A 16 0.08 -12.82 1.16
CA GLY A 16 -0.54 -12.31 -0.07
C GLY A 16 -0.96 -10.87 0.14
N ALA A 17 -1.80 -10.59 1.15
CA ALA A 17 -2.07 -9.23 1.62
C ALA A 17 -0.79 -8.52 2.09
N GLY A 18 0.16 -9.22 2.73
CA GLY A 18 1.42 -8.63 3.21
C GLY A 18 2.39 -8.22 2.09
N ALA A 19 2.49 -9.00 1.02
CA ALA A 19 3.23 -8.64 -0.19
C ALA A 19 2.48 -7.57 -1.00
N LEU A 20 1.14 -7.62 -1.04
CA LEU A 20 0.30 -6.54 -1.58
C LEU A 20 0.36 -5.27 -0.72
N VAL A 21 0.70 -5.34 0.57
CA VAL A 21 0.99 -4.18 1.44
C VAL A 21 2.43 -3.69 1.23
N ALA A 22 3.38 -4.58 0.95
CA ALA A 22 4.76 -4.23 0.59
C ALA A 22 4.91 -3.67 -0.84
N LEU A 23 3.98 -3.99 -1.74
CA LEU A 23 3.90 -3.47 -3.12
C LEU A 23 2.79 -2.42 -3.29
N GLY A 24 1.88 -2.30 -2.33
CA GLY A 24 0.67 -1.47 -2.37
C GLY A 24 0.89 0.04 -2.25
N ALA A 25 2.14 0.50 -2.25
CA ALA A 25 2.46 1.91 -2.44
C ALA A 25 2.13 2.42 -3.87
N ILE A 26 1.68 1.51 -4.76
CA ILE A 26 1.86 1.57 -6.21
C ILE A 26 0.62 0.95 -6.94
N TYR A 27 -0.50 1.72 -6.97
CA TYR A 27 -1.47 1.89 -8.10
C TYR A 27 -3.00 1.47 -8.07
N LEU A 28 -3.94 2.45 -8.25
CA LEU A 28 -5.45 2.63 -8.22
C LEU A 28 -6.16 2.91 -9.62
N ASP A 29 -7.50 3.02 -9.82
CA ASP A 29 -8.57 3.76 -9.10
C ASP A 29 -10.05 3.19 -9.15
N PRO A 30 -11.17 3.81 -9.65
CA PRO A 30 -12.51 3.71 -8.98
C PRO A 30 -13.67 3.15 -9.88
N ALA A 31 -15.00 3.20 -9.61
CA ALA A 31 -15.86 3.86 -8.60
C ALA A 31 -17.28 3.21 -8.45
N ARG A 32 -17.97 3.47 -7.32
CA ARG A 32 -19.43 3.76 -7.27
C ARG A 32 -19.80 4.39 -5.92
N ALA A 33 -20.69 5.39 -5.90
CA ALA A 33 -21.12 6.12 -4.68
C ALA A 33 -19.97 6.46 -3.71
N ALA A 34 -18.82 6.79 -4.29
CA ALA A 34 -17.54 6.93 -3.61
C ALA A 34 -17.37 8.33 -3.03
N VAL A 35 -16.55 8.43 -1.97
CA VAL A 35 -15.92 9.70 -1.62
C VAL A 35 -14.63 9.73 -2.43
N GLY A 36 -14.54 10.60 -3.43
CA GLY A 36 -13.50 10.56 -4.46
C GLY A 36 -13.27 9.13 -4.99
N PRO A 37 -12.12 8.51 -4.68
CA PRO A 37 -11.74 7.16 -5.10
C PRO A 37 -12.20 6.00 -4.19
N LEU A 38 -12.77 6.29 -3.01
CA LEU A 38 -13.01 5.32 -1.94
C LEU A 38 -14.43 4.70 -2.03
N PRO A 39 -14.58 3.36 -2.17
CA PRO A 39 -15.88 2.72 -2.39
C PRO A 39 -16.76 2.66 -1.14
N PRO A 40 -18.08 2.40 -1.28
CA PRO A 40 -19.04 2.57 -0.19
C PRO A 40 -18.81 1.59 0.96
N GLN A 41 -18.30 0.38 0.68
CA GLN A 41 -17.93 -0.57 1.71
C GLN A 41 -16.81 -0.04 2.61
N ALA A 42 -15.84 0.69 2.06
CA ALA A 42 -14.78 1.32 2.84
C ALA A 42 -15.25 2.56 3.62
N LEU A 43 -16.48 3.06 3.44
CA LEU A 43 -17.09 4.03 4.36
C LEU A 43 -17.49 3.39 5.72
N SER A 44 -17.53 2.05 5.81
CA SER A 44 -17.71 1.33 7.08
C SER A 44 -16.44 1.26 7.94
N LEU A 45 -15.32 1.80 7.45
CA LEU A 45 -14.07 1.95 8.21
C LEU A 45 -14.31 2.71 9.53
N PRO A 46 -13.55 2.40 10.62
CA PRO A 46 -13.67 3.09 11.89
C PRO A 46 -13.45 4.61 11.77
N ALA A 47 -14.22 5.39 12.54
CA ALA A 47 -14.07 6.85 12.59
C ALA A 47 -12.66 7.32 13.02
N GLY A 48 -11.95 6.48 13.79
CA GLY A 48 -10.58 6.72 14.26
C GLY A 48 -9.47 6.48 13.22
N THR A 49 -9.81 6.11 11.98
CA THR A 49 -8.86 6.01 10.87
C THR A 49 -8.13 7.34 10.65
N ARG A 50 -6.80 7.29 10.44
CA ARG A 50 -5.88 8.42 10.29
C ARG A 50 -5.17 8.46 8.94
N PHE A 51 -5.10 7.32 8.27
CA PHE A 51 -4.65 7.22 6.90
C PHE A 51 -5.51 6.20 6.14
N VAL A 52 -5.63 6.41 4.83
CA VAL A 52 -6.08 5.38 3.89
C VAL A 52 -5.18 5.44 2.66
N MET A 53 -4.89 4.30 2.08
CA MET A 53 -4.22 4.12 0.79
C MET A 53 -4.92 3.01 0.03
N GLY A 54 -4.59 2.77 -1.22
CA GLY A 54 -5.13 1.62 -1.93
C GLY A 54 -4.36 1.17 -3.16
N LEU A 55 -5.03 0.28 -3.89
CA LEU A 55 -4.61 -0.37 -5.12
C LEU A 55 -5.87 -0.64 -5.97
N ASP A 56 -5.78 -0.58 -7.29
CA ASP A 56 -6.72 -1.08 -8.31
C ASP A 56 -5.89 -2.07 -9.08
N VAL A 57 -6.12 -3.34 -8.75
CA VAL A 57 -5.31 -4.41 -9.28
C VAL A 57 -5.55 -4.54 -10.78
N LYS A 58 -6.75 -4.19 -11.29
CA LYS A 58 -7.03 -4.21 -12.72
C LYS A 58 -6.17 -3.22 -13.48
N ARG A 59 -6.10 -1.96 -13.05
CA ARG A 59 -5.31 -0.97 -13.79
C ARG A 59 -3.81 -1.11 -13.53
N PHE A 60 -3.39 -1.51 -12.33
CA PHE A 60 -2.00 -1.90 -12.09
C PHE A 60 -1.57 -3.03 -13.04
N VAL A 61 -2.33 -4.13 -13.11
CA VAL A 61 -2.02 -5.29 -13.97
C VAL A 61 -2.14 -4.97 -15.47
N ALA A 62 -3.10 -4.13 -15.87
CA ALA A 62 -3.24 -3.69 -17.27
C ALA A 62 -2.12 -2.75 -17.74
N SER A 63 -1.33 -2.18 -16.83
CA SER A 63 -0.33 -1.17 -17.17
C SER A 63 0.86 -1.72 -17.98
N PRO A 64 1.52 -0.87 -18.79
CA PRO A 64 2.80 -1.22 -19.41
C PRO A 64 3.86 -1.56 -18.34
N PHE A 65 3.90 -0.85 -17.21
CA PHE A 65 4.80 -1.09 -16.08
C PHE A 65 4.73 -2.54 -15.58
N TYR A 66 3.52 -3.03 -15.27
CA TYR A 66 3.34 -4.39 -14.78
C TYR A 66 3.80 -5.39 -15.85
N THR A 67 3.37 -5.25 -17.10
CA THR A 67 3.77 -6.14 -18.20
C THR A 67 5.29 -6.20 -18.38
N ARG A 68 5.96 -5.04 -18.28
CA ARG A 68 7.39 -4.83 -18.55
C ARG A 68 8.29 -5.32 -17.41
N TYR A 69 7.88 -5.10 -16.16
CA TYR A 69 8.68 -5.45 -14.99
C TYR A 69 8.30 -6.79 -14.33
N SER A 70 7.09 -7.31 -14.56
CA SER A 70 6.75 -8.70 -14.23
C SER A 70 7.46 -9.72 -15.14
N SER A 71 7.80 -9.33 -16.38
CA SER A 71 8.56 -10.19 -17.29
C SER A 71 10.08 -10.05 -17.10
N ALA A 72 10.60 -8.84 -16.89
CA ALA A 72 12.04 -8.58 -16.74
C ALA A 72 12.69 -9.27 -15.52
N ALA A 73 11.96 -9.45 -14.42
CA ALA A 73 12.43 -10.18 -13.24
C ALA A 73 12.23 -11.72 -13.32
N GLY A 74 11.87 -12.23 -14.51
CA GLY A 74 11.60 -13.65 -14.77
C GLY A 74 10.35 -14.18 -14.06
N ALA A 75 10.17 -15.50 -14.08
CA ALA A 75 9.04 -16.17 -13.41
C ALA A 75 8.94 -15.90 -11.89
N SER A 76 10.01 -15.36 -11.29
CA SER A 76 10.11 -14.88 -9.92
C SER A 76 9.32 -13.59 -9.62
N ALA A 77 8.83 -12.86 -10.62
CA ALA A 77 8.13 -11.59 -10.38
C ALA A 77 6.68 -11.74 -9.91
N ARG A 78 5.96 -12.77 -10.39
CA ARG A 78 4.65 -13.16 -9.84
C ARG A 78 4.92 -13.75 -8.45
N PRO A 79 4.39 -13.18 -7.36
CA PRO A 79 4.62 -13.72 -6.02
C PRO A 79 4.17 -15.17 -5.93
N GLN A 80 5.00 -16.07 -5.38
CA GLN A 80 4.62 -17.48 -5.18
C GLN A 80 3.30 -17.61 -4.41
N ALA A 81 3.03 -16.69 -3.48
CA ALA A 81 1.77 -16.57 -2.76
C ALA A 81 0.53 -16.43 -3.68
N PHE A 82 0.65 -15.87 -4.88
CA PHE A 82 -0.47 -15.75 -5.83
C PHE A 82 -0.81 -17.11 -6.45
N ALA A 83 0.18 -17.86 -6.92
CA ALA A 83 -0.01 -19.21 -7.44
C ALA A 83 -0.55 -20.15 -6.34
N GLU A 84 -0.04 -20.02 -5.12
CA GLU A 84 -0.51 -20.76 -3.96
C GLU A 84 -1.93 -20.38 -3.51
N LEU A 85 -2.35 -19.13 -3.67
CA LEU A 85 -3.72 -18.69 -3.40
C LEU A 85 -4.68 -19.21 -4.47
N GLU A 86 -4.27 -19.13 -5.74
CA GLU A 86 -5.03 -19.59 -6.90
C GLU A 86 -5.25 -21.12 -6.87
N GLU A 87 -4.21 -21.90 -6.51
CA GLU A 87 -4.28 -23.36 -6.34
C GLU A 87 -5.39 -23.81 -5.37
N LYS A 88 -5.62 -23.06 -4.29
CA LYS A 88 -6.33 -23.55 -3.10
C LYS A 88 -7.66 -22.85 -2.84
N THR A 89 -7.77 -21.57 -3.19
CA THR A 89 -9.01 -20.80 -3.13
C THR A 89 -9.70 -20.66 -4.50
N GLY A 90 -8.97 -20.92 -5.59
CA GLY A 90 -9.40 -20.58 -6.96
C GLY A 90 -9.27 -19.10 -7.30
N LEU A 91 -8.87 -18.24 -6.35
CA LEU A 91 -8.73 -16.80 -6.53
C LEU A 91 -7.37 -16.45 -7.14
N ASN A 92 -7.38 -15.88 -8.34
CA ASN A 92 -6.20 -15.32 -8.98
C ASN A 92 -6.12 -13.82 -8.67
N PRO A 93 -5.13 -13.32 -7.90
CA PRO A 93 -5.07 -11.92 -7.52
C PRO A 93 -5.12 -10.94 -8.69
N GLU A 94 -4.40 -11.22 -9.78
CA GLU A 94 -4.27 -10.31 -10.93
C GLU A 94 -5.54 -10.25 -11.81
N ARG A 95 -6.42 -11.24 -11.69
CA ARG A 95 -7.69 -11.32 -12.43
C ARG A 95 -8.88 -10.96 -11.56
N ASP A 96 -8.93 -11.44 -10.33
CA ASP A 96 -10.16 -11.53 -9.53
C ASP A 96 -10.23 -10.51 -8.40
N ILE A 97 -9.11 -9.86 -8.03
CA ILE A 97 -9.15 -8.66 -7.19
C ILE A 97 -9.43 -7.46 -8.10
N ASP A 98 -10.38 -6.63 -7.69
CA ASP A 98 -10.66 -5.36 -8.32
C ASP A 98 -9.77 -4.28 -7.69
N GLN A 99 -9.90 -4.08 -6.37
CA GLN A 99 -9.18 -3.06 -5.62
C GLN A 99 -8.77 -3.56 -4.22
N VAL A 100 -7.76 -2.92 -3.63
CA VAL A 100 -7.33 -3.08 -2.24
C VAL A 100 -7.34 -1.70 -1.60
N TYR A 101 -7.77 -1.58 -0.35
CA TYR A 101 -7.65 -0.37 0.45
C TYR A 101 -7.04 -0.74 1.79
N VAL A 102 -5.94 -0.09 2.17
CA VAL A 102 -5.30 -0.24 3.47
C VAL A 102 -5.60 1.01 4.29
N ALA A 103 -6.21 0.82 5.44
CA ALA A 103 -6.55 1.88 6.37
C ALA A 103 -5.93 1.59 7.73
N GLY A 104 -5.65 2.64 8.50
CA GLY A 104 -5.20 2.48 9.87
C GLY A 104 -5.33 3.77 10.66
N GLY A 105 -5.27 3.63 11.98
CA GLY A 105 -5.38 4.72 12.93
C GLY A 105 -4.82 4.31 14.28
N GLN A 106 -5.35 4.89 15.35
CA GLN A 106 -5.04 4.49 16.72
C GLN A 106 -6.32 4.01 17.41
N VAL A 107 -6.38 2.72 17.75
CA VAL A 107 -7.44 2.16 18.59
C VAL A 107 -7.06 2.41 20.06
N PRO A 108 -7.98 2.90 20.93
CA PRO A 108 -7.66 3.24 22.33
C PRO A 108 -7.17 2.10 23.25
N SER A 109 -6.93 0.90 22.75
CA SER A 109 -6.54 -0.28 23.54
C SER A 109 -5.68 -1.30 22.77
N GLY A 110 -5.10 -0.93 21.62
CA GLY A 110 -4.24 -1.79 20.82
C GLY A 110 -2.74 -1.68 21.18
N PRO A 111 -1.94 -2.74 21.02
CA PRO A 111 -0.48 -2.62 20.95
C PRO A 111 -0.06 -1.70 19.80
N ARG A 112 1.05 -0.95 19.95
CA ARG A 112 1.55 -0.07 18.88
C ARG A 112 1.77 -0.85 17.57
N GLY A 113 1.11 -0.39 16.50
CA GLY A 113 1.19 -1.01 15.17
C GLY A 113 0.17 -2.12 14.89
N ALA A 114 -0.77 -2.39 15.81
CA ALA A 114 -1.77 -3.46 15.65
C ALA A 114 -3.06 -3.06 14.91
N ASP A 115 -3.21 -1.80 14.48
CA ASP A 115 -4.51 -1.22 14.09
C ASP A 115 -4.74 -1.11 12.57
N GLY A 116 -4.01 -1.91 11.77
CA GLY A 116 -4.17 -1.98 10.33
C GLY A 116 -5.39 -2.80 9.90
N LEU A 117 -6.15 -2.28 8.95
CA LEU A 117 -7.26 -2.95 8.27
C LEU A 117 -7.04 -2.90 6.76
N VAL A 118 -7.29 -4.01 6.06
CA VAL A 118 -7.30 -4.08 4.60
C VAL A 118 -8.70 -4.49 4.13
N VAL A 119 -9.28 -3.70 3.23
CA VAL A 119 -10.52 -4.01 2.51
C VAL A 119 -10.14 -4.39 1.08
N VAL A 120 -10.58 -5.56 0.61
CA VAL A 120 -10.30 -6.06 -0.73
C VAL A 120 -11.64 -6.22 -1.46
N THR A 121 -11.82 -5.52 -2.57
CA THR A 121 -12.97 -5.69 -3.47
C THR A 121 -12.60 -6.59 -4.65
N GLY A 122 -13.56 -7.32 -5.19
CA GLY A 122 -13.29 -8.27 -6.27
C GLY A 122 -14.40 -9.28 -6.51
N ARG A 123 -14.01 -10.42 -7.08
CA ARG A 123 -14.88 -11.51 -7.54
C ARG A 123 -14.51 -12.80 -6.80
N PHE A 124 -15.11 -13.00 -5.63
CA PHE A 124 -14.74 -14.09 -4.74
C PHE A 124 -15.67 -15.29 -4.85
N ASP A 125 -15.12 -16.48 -5.06
CA ASP A 125 -15.83 -17.72 -4.71
C ASP A 125 -15.82 -17.84 -3.18
N ARG A 126 -16.80 -17.20 -2.55
CA ARG A 126 -16.93 -17.12 -1.09
C ARG A 126 -16.91 -18.49 -0.41
N TYR A 127 -17.44 -19.53 -1.07
CA TYR A 127 -17.42 -20.90 -0.53
C TYR A 127 -16.01 -21.49 -0.55
N LYS A 128 -15.27 -21.39 -1.66
CA LYS A 128 -13.87 -21.86 -1.72
C LYS A 128 -12.96 -21.09 -0.78
N VAL A 129 -13.05 -19.75 -0.76
CA VAL A 129 -12.21 -18.89 0.09
C VAL A 129 -12.48 -19.16 1.58
N ALA A 130 -13.75 -19.27 1.99
CA ALA A 130 -14.10 -19.65 3.36
C ALA A 130 -13.57 -21.05 3.74
N ARG A 131 -13.78 -22.04 2.86
CA ARG A 131 -13.33 -23.42 3.08
C ARG A 131 -11.81 -23.53 3.19
N ALA A 132 -11.06 -22.74 2.44
CA ALA A 132 -9.60 -22.65 2.57
C ALA A 132 -9.21 -22.10 3.96
N ILE A 133 -9.76 -20.94 4.35
CA ILE A 133 -9.55 -20.34 5.68
C ILE A 133 -9.83 -21.33 6.82
N GLU A 134 -10.93 -22.09 6.73
CA GLU A 134 -11.35 -23.08 7.73
C GLU A 134 -10.45 -24.34 7.77
N THR A 135 -9.98 -24.84 6.62
CA THR A 135 -9.27 -26.13 6.55
C THR A 135 -7.76 -26.03 6.69
N GLU A 136 -7.15 -24.88 6.41
CA GLU A 136 -5.70 -24.75 6.23
C GLU A 136 -4.93 -24.28 7.47
N ARG A 137 -5.63 -23.73 8.47
CA ARG A 137 -5.06 -23.25 9.74
C ARG A 137 -5.61 -24.00 10.94
N LYS A 138 -4.80 -24.86 11.55
CA LYS A 138 -5.04 -25.30 12.94
C LYS A 138 -5.08 -24.05 13.83
N GLY A 139 -6.19 -23.83 14.53
CA GLY A 139 -6.39 -22.66 15.38
C GLY A 139 -7.10 -21.48 14.72
N VAL A 140 -7.67 -21.62 13.52
CA VAL A 140 -8.79 -20.74 13.12
C VAL A 140 -10.03 -21.11 13.92
N THR A 141 -10.74 -20.08 14.40
CA THR A 141 -12.09 -20.19 14.97
C THR A 141 -13.02 -19.21 14.25
N SER A 142 -14.33 -19.39 14.36
CA SER A 142 -15.32 -18.50 13.76
C SER A 142 -16.30 -17.97 14.80
N LYS A 143 -16.68 -16.70 14.66
CA LYS A 143 -17.65 -16.00 15.51
C LYS A 143 -18.61 -15.21 14.63
N THR A 144 -19.91 -15.31 14.90
CA THR A 144 -20.91 -14.48 14.23
C THR A 144 -20.99 -13.11 14.87
N VAL A 145 -20.86 -12.05 14.07
CA VAL A 145 -21.04 -10.65 14.48
C VAL A 145 -22.12 -10.04 13.59
N GLN A 146 -23.27 -9.68 14.17
CA GLN A 146 -24.41 -9.10 13.45
C GLN A 146 -24.82 -9.90 12.19
N GLY A 147 -24.84 -11.23 12.30
CA GLY A 147 -25.19 -12.15 11.21
C GLY A 147 -24.05 -12.48 10.22
N ILE A 148 -22.92 -11.79 10.30
CA ILE A 148 -21.74 -12.02 9.43
C ILE A 148 -20.72 -12.90 10.17
N THR A 149 -20.18 -13.90 9.47
CA THR A 149 -19.10 -14.76 9.99
C THR A 149 -17.78 -13.99 9.98
N VAL A 150 -17.16 -13.88 11.16
CA VAL A 150 -15.79 -13.40 11.34
C VAL A 150 -14.90 -14.60 11.66
N TYR A 151 -13.89 -14.82 10.82
CA TYR A 151 -12.85 -15.82 11.01
C TYR A 151 -11.71 -15.21 11.84
N LEU A 152 -11.32 -15.88 12.91
CA LEU A 152 -10.33 -15.44 13.88
C LEU A 152 -9.09 -16.34 13.82
N PHE A 153 -7.91 -15.72 13.68
CA PHE A 153 -6.62 -16.40 13.57
C PHE A 153 -5.86 -16.22 14.88
N ASN A 154 -5.88 -17.25 15.73
CA ASN A 154 -5.17 -17.24 17.01
C ASN A 154 -3.64 -17.15 16.79
N GLU A 155 -2.95 -16.21 17.46
CA GLU A 155 -1.48 -16.23 17.55
C GLU A 155 -1.02 -17.30 18.57
N ASP A 156 0.06 -18.02 18.25
CA ASP A 156 0.79 -18.87 19.20
C ASP A 156 1.97 -18.08 19.78
N ARG A 157 1.90 -17.78 21.08
CA ARG A 157 2.99 -17.28 21.97
C ARG A 157 3.76 -16.00 21.60
N SER A 158 3.57 -15.35 20.45
CA SER A 158 4.27 -14.09 20.12
C SER A 158 3.62 -12.79 20.58
N GLY A 159 2.37 -12.82 21.07
CA GLY A 159 1.75 -11.69 21.79
C GLY A 159 1.37 -10.47 20.93
N ARG A 160 1.29 -10.59 19.60
CA ARG A 160 0.60 -9.60 18.76
C ARG A 160 -0.89 -9.94 18.70
N GLY A 161 -1.70 -8.97 18.27
CA GLY A 161 -3.16 -9.10 18.30
C GLY A 161 -3.70 -10.21 17.39
N THR A 162 -4.80 -10.84 17.81
CA THR A 162 -5.56 -11.81 17.01
C THR A 162 -5.93 -11.20 15.66
N GLY A 163 -5.49 -11.83 14.57
CA GLY A 163 -5.90 -11.45 13.23
C GLY A 163 -7.32 -11.91 12.94
N ALA A 164 -8.02 -11.23 12.05
CA ALA A 164 -9.36 -11.61 11.61
C ALA A 164 -9.58 -11.36 10.11
N VAL A 165 -10.54 -12.08 9.54
CA VAL A 165 -11.07 -11.94 8.18
C VAL A 165 -12.60 -12.04 8.23
N ALA A 166 -13.32 -11.24 7.45
CA ALA A 166 -14.76 -11.36 7.26
C ALA A 166 -15.17 -10.99 5.83
N PHE A 167 -16.30 -11.51 5.36
CA PHE A 167 -16.93 -11.09 4.10
C PHE A 167 -18.00 -10.05 4.42
N LEU A 168 -17.85 -8.81 3.92
CA LEU A 168 -18.84 -7.75 4.11
C LEU A 168 -20.01 -7.88 3.12
N ASP A 169 -19.71 -8.37 1.92
CA ASP A 169 -20.63 -8.85 0.89
C ASP A 169 -19.85 -9.82 -0.02
N ASP A 170 -20.50 -10.45 -1.01
CA ASP A 170 -19.87 -11.47 -1.87
C ASP A 170 -18.77 -10.90 -2.79
N SER A 171 -18.68 -9.56 -2.85
CA SER A 171 -17.66 -8.79 -3.59
C SER A 171 -16.63 -8.09 -2.71
N THR A 172 -16.70 -8.24 -1.38
CA THR A 172 -15.85 -7.48 -0.45
C THR A 172 -15.38 -8.32 0.74
N ILE A 173 -14.07 -8.50 0.86
CA ILE A 173 -13.40 -9.08 2.02
C ILE A 173 -12.80 -7.96 2.87
N VAL A 174 -12.89 -8.07 4.18
CA VAL A 174 -12.14 -7.24 5.13
C VAL A 174 -11.24 -8.13 5.99
N LEU A 175 -10.02 -7.67 6.25
CA LEU A 175 -9.06 -8.36 7.10
C LEU A 175 -8.21 -7.37 7.92
N GLY A 176 -7.59 -7.83 9.00
CA GLY A 176 -6.77 -6.99 9.88
C GLY A 176 -6.79 -7.50 11.31
N ALA A 177 -6.65 -6.60 12.29
CA ALA A 177 -6.87 -6.97 13.69
C ALA A 177 -8.35 -7.21 14.01
N GLN A 178 -8.63 -8.18 14.89
CA GLN A 178 -9.98 -8.59 15.30
C GLN A 178 -10.86 -7.40 15.72
N SER A 179 -10.33 -6.47 16.54
CA SER A 179 -11.07 -5.30 17.02
C SER A 179 -11.57 -4.40 15.88
N ALA A 180 -10.74 -4.15 14.87
CA ALA A 180 -11.08 -3.31 13.72
C ALA A 180 -12.01 -4.04 12.73
N VAL A 181 -11.81 -5.34 12.53
CA VAL A 181 -12.70 -6.19 11.69
C VAL A 181 -14.09 -6.28 12.32
N GLU A 182 -14.20 -6.62 13.62
CA GLU A 182 -15.51 -6.71 14.30
C GLU A 182 -16.25 -5.37 14.32
N GLN A 183 -15.55 -4.23 14.48
CA GLN A 183 -16.14 -2.90 14.37
C GLN A 183 -16.67 -2.60 12.96
N THR A 184 -15.87 -2.88 11.93
CA THR A 184 -16.24 -2.64 10.51
C THR A 184 -17.45 -3.49 10.12
N VAL A 185 -17.45 -4.77 10.49
CA VAL A 185 -18.57 -5.70 10.29
C VAL A 185 -19.84 -5.21 11.00
N ALA A 186 -19.73 -4.81 12.28
CA ALA A 186 -20.88 -4.35 13.06
C ALA A 186 -21.44 -3.01 12.56
N ALA A 187 -20.59 -2.11 12.04
CA ALA A 187 -21.02 -0.87 11.39
C ALA A 187 -21.75 -1.17 10.07
N ARG A 188 -21.14 -1.96 9.17
CA ARG A 188 -21.71 -2.39 7.88
C ARG A 188 -23.09 -3.03 8.05
N ALA A 189 -23.27 -3.87 9.06
CA ALA A 189 -24.53 -4.57 9.33
C ALA A 189 -25.66 -3.65 9.86
N ARG A 190 -25.34 -2.51 10.50
CA ARG A 190 -26.32 -1.50 10.91
C ARG A 190 -26.62 -0.47 9.82
N GLY A 191 -25.84 -0.45 8.74
CA GLY A 191 -25.85 0.63 7.75
C GLY A 191 -25.07 1.88 8.19
N ASP A 192 -24.29 1.79 9.27
CA ASP A 192 -23.42 2.88 9.72
C ASP A 192 -22.30 3.13 8.72
N VAL A 193 -21.88 4.39 8.62
CA VAL A 193 -20.74 4.84 7.81
C VAL A 193 -19.79 5.69 8.67
N PRO A 194 -19.08 5.09 9.65
CA PRO A 194 -18.38 5.83 10.70
C PRO A 194 -17.30 6.77 10.16
N LEU A 195 -16.69 6.44 9.02
CA LEU A 195 -15.70 7.30 8.36
C LEU A 195 -16.27 8.69 8.00
N ARG A 196 -17.59 8.83 7.81
CA ARG A 196 -18.23 10.14 7.53
C ARG A 196 -18.15 11.14 8.68
N SER A 197 -17.84 10.72 9.92
CA SER A 197 -17.56 11.68 10.99
C SER A 197 -16.13 12.25 10.91
N ASN A 198 -15.23 11.65 10.13
CA ASN A 198 -13.88 12.18 9.90
C ASN A 198 -13.85 13.06 8.64
N THR A 199 -14.44 14.25 8.75
CA THR A 199 -14.55 15.22 7.65
C THR A 199 -13.20 15.66 7.09
N MET A 200 -12.15 15.73 7.94
CA MET A 200 -10.78 16.03 7.50
C MET A 200 -10.27 14.96 6.54
N LEU A 201 -10.34 13.68 6.92
CA LEU A 201 -9.85 12.60 6.09
C LEU A 201 -10.71 12.42 4.82
N LEU A 202 -12.04 12.62 4.91
CA LEU A 202 -12.88 12.62 3.71
C LEU A 202 -12.50 13.75 2.75
N GLY A 203 -12.26 14.98 3.22
CA GLY A 203 -11.83 16.09 2.36
C GLY A 203 -10.50 15.84 1.64
N LEU A 204 -9.55 15.14 2.30
CA LEU A 204 -8.32 14.69 1.65
C LEU A 204 -8.58 13.61 0.58
N ILE A 205 -9.52 12.69 0.82
CA ILE A 205 -9.93 11.65 -0.12
C ILE A 205 -10.68 12.27 -1.33
N GLU A 206 -11.52 13.28 -1.12
CA GLU A 206 -12.18 14.06 -2.20
C GLU A 206 -11.17 14.82 -3.06
N GLY A 207 -10.05 15.26 -2.46
CA GLY A 207 -8.93 15.89 -3.16
C GLY A 207 -8.04 14.94 -3.98
N VAL A 208 -8.25 13.62 -3.91
CA VAL A 208 -7.52 12.68 -4.78
C VAL A 208 -7.99 12.85 -6.22
N LYS A 209 -7.05 13.14 -7.13
CA LYS A 209 -7.27 13.24 -8.57
C LYS A 209 -8.01 11.99 -9.09
N PRO A 210 -9.20 12.12 -9.70
CA PRO A 210 -9.95 10.97 -10.23
C PRO A 210 -9.21 10.25 -11.35
N GLY A 211 -9.35 8.92 -11.36
CA GLY A 211 -8.60 8.08 -12.26
C GLY A 211 -7.10 8.10 -11.98
N SER A 212 -6.62 8.68 -10.88
CA SER A 212 -5.20 8.61 -10.50
C SER A 212 -4.80 7.17 -10.43
N THR A 213 -3.93 6.73 -11.34
CA THR A 213 -3.48 5.37 -11.20
C THR A 213 -2.75 5.14 -9.88
N PHE A 214 -2.46 6.04 -8.91
CA PHE A 214 -2.38 5.67 -7.46
C PHE A 214 -2.86 6.74 -6.46
N TRP A 215 -3.14 6.38 -5.19
CA TRP A 215 -3.27 7.32 -4.06
C TRP A 215 -3.00 6.78 -2.63
N MET A 216 -2.62 7.69 -1.73
CA MET A 216 -2.60 7.60 -0.27
C MET A 216 -3.00 8.96 0.33
N VAL A 217 -3.78 8.97 1.42
CA VAL A 217 -3.99 10.16 2.26
C VAL A 217 -3.65 9.88 3.72
N GLY A 218 -3.19 10.89 4.45
CA GLY A 218 -2.97 10.82 5.89
C GLY A 218 -3.05 12.18 6.59
N ASP A 219 -3.54 12.20 7.82
CA ASP A 219 -3.53 13.38 8.67
C ASP A 219 -2.20 13.54 9.45
N GLN A 220 -2.02 14.69 10.11
CA GLN A 220 -0.86 14.99 10.95
C GLN A 220 -0.51 13.93 12.02
N THR A 221 -1.43 13.05 12.41
CA THR A 221 -1.16 11.99 13.40
C THR A 221 -0.46 10.79 12.78
N LEU A 222 -0.68 10.49 11.49
CA LEU A 222 0.21 9.60 10.74
C LEU A 222 1.63 10.20 10.71
N LEU A 223 1.72 11.45 10.26
CA LEU A 223 2.99 12.12 9.98
C LEU A 223 3.80 12.41 11.24
N ALA A 224 3.14 12.59 12.40
CA ALA A 224 3.81 12.72 13.70
C ALA A 224 4.54 11.46 14.17
N ASN A 225 4.23 10.28 13.62
CA ASN A 225 4.92 9.02 13.89
C ASN A 225 6.09 8.76 12.93
N LEU A 226 6.28 9.58 11.89
CA LEU A 226 7.42 9.48 10.98
C LEU A 226 8.65 10.21 11.54
N PRO A 227 9.89 9.82 11.14
CA PRO A 227 11.09 10.58 11.46
C PRO A 227 10.99 12.02 10.91
N LYS A 228 11.00 13.01 11.80
CA LYS A 228 11.01 14.44 11.44
C LYS A 228 12.36 14.93 10.96
N THR A 229 13.40 14.11 11.12
CA THR A 229 14.76 14.38 10.67
C THR A 229 15.16 13.39 9.59
N ILE A 230 15.78 13.89 8.52
CA ILE A 230 16.45 13.09 7.49
C ILE A 230 17.96 13.34 7.54
N PRO A 231 18.82 12.35 7.22
CA PRO A 231 20.26 12.58 7.10
C PRO A 231 20.56 13.71 6.10
N ALA A 232 21.41 14.66 6.48
CA ALA A 232 21.85 15.69 5.54
C ALA A 232 22.74 15.08 4.44
N PRO A 233 22.71 15.59 3.19
CA PRO A 233 23.56 15.06 2.11
C PRO A 233 25.06 15.35 2.32
N GLY A 234 25.75 14.50 3.10
CA GLY A 234 27.19 14.61 3.39
C GLY A 234 27.98 13.29 3.29
N GLY A 235 27.34 12.18 2.94
CA GLY A 235 27.98 10.85 2.88
C GLY A 235 27.97 10.08 4.21
N PRO A 236 28.52 8.85 4.26
CA PRO A 236 28.47 8.02 5.46
C PRO A 236 29.24 8.66 6.63
N GLY A 237 28.51 9.07 7.68
CA GLY A 237 29.08 9.69 8.88
C GLY A 237 28.78 11.17 9.08
N SER A 238 28.03 11.83 8.18
CA SER A 238 27.59 13.21 8.41
C SER A 238 26.59 13.29 9.58
N SER A 239 27.01 13.90 10.70
CA SER A 239 26.19 14.07 11.92
C SER A 239 25.10 15.16 11.80
N GLN A 240 25.02 15.83 10.66
CA GLN A 240 23.98 16.82 10.37
C GLN A 240 22.71 16.11 9.89
N SER A 241 21.55 16.59 10.34
CA SER A 241 20.24 16.18 9.86
C SER A 241 19.42 17.41 9.45
N LEU A 242 18.62 17.28 8.41
CA LEU A 242 17.62 18.29 8.07
C LEU A 242 16.35 17.96 8.84
N GLU A 243 15.84 18.93 9.61
CA GLU A 243 14.48 18.89 10.12
C GLU A 243 13.49 19.20 8.99
N LEU A 244 12.46 18.37 8.86
CA LEU A 244 11.37 18.57 7.92
C LEU A 244 10.24 19.39 8.59
N PRO A 245 9.76 20.48 7.97
CA PRO A 245 8.59 21.22 8.46
C PRO A 245 7.38 20.31 8.69
N ALA A 246 6.63 20.58 9.76
CA ALA A 246 5.47 19.78 10.13
C ALA A 246 4.32 19.96 9.13
N LEU A 247 3.84 18.84 8.59
CA LEU A 247 2.67 18.75 7.72
C LEU A 247 1.38 18.54 8.53
N LYS A 248 0.31 19.23 8.14
CA LYS A 248 -1.08 19.00 8.61
C LYS A 248 -1.70 17.77 7.93
N SER A 249 -1.35 17.57 6.66
CA SER A 249 -1.88 16.54 5.78
C SER A 249 -0.79 16.03 4.83
N LEU A 250 -1.01 14.86 4.27
CA LEU A 250 -0.33 14.40 3.07
C LEU A 250 -1.34 13.71 2.17
N VAL A 251 -1.39 14.12 0.91
CA VAL A 251 -2.02 13.40 -0.20
C VAL A 251 -0.91 13.00 -1.16
N VAL A 252 -0.78 11.71 -1.43
CA VAL A 252 0.06 11.18 -2.50
C VAL A 252 -0.87 10.65 -3.58
N THR A 253 -0.56 10.89 -4.84
CA THR A 253 -1.19 10.26 -5.99
C THR A 253 -0.15 9.87 -7.03
N GLY A 254 -0.54 9.14 -8.08
CA GLY A 254 0.33 8.93 -9.24
C GLY A 254 -0.42 8.41 -10.46
N ASP A 255 0.33 8.06 -11.50
CA ASP A 255 -0.16 7.25 -12.63
C ASP A 255 0.89 6.26 -13.18
N LEU A 256 0.48 5.21 -13.91
CA LEU A 256 1.37 4.32 -14.66
C LEU A 256 1.20 4.42 -16.17
N ASP A 257 0.05 4.89 -16.65
CA ASP A 257 -0.30 4.84 -18.06
C ASP A 257 -0.52 6.27 -18.58
N PRO A 258 0.27 6.78 -19.55
CA PRO A 258 1.28 6.11 -20.37
C PRO A 258 2.71 6.13 -19.80
N GLN A 259 2.91 6.60 -18.57
CA GLN A 259 4.23 6.69 -17.93
C GLN A 259 4.12 6.69 -16.40
N VAL A 260 5.22 6.38 -15.70
CA VAL A 260 5.27 6.40 -14.24
C VAL A 260 5.25 7.85 -13.75
N SER A 261 4.18 8.27 -13.10
CA SER A 261 4.03 9.59 -12.51
C SER A 261 3.62 9.52 -11.04
N LEU A 262 4.04 10.53 -10.28
CA LEU A 262 3.88 10.63 -8.83
C LEU A 262 3.62 12.11 -8.52
N ASP A 263 2.47 12.42 -7.94
CA ASP A 263 2.02 13.77 -7.59
C ASP A 263 1.70 13.80 -6.09
N LEU A 264 2.59 14.40 -5.28
CA LEU A 264 2.42 14.61 -3.84
C LEU A 264 1.91 16.03 -3.55
N THR A 265 1.04 16.15 -2.56
CA THR A 265 0.53 17.43 -2.01
C THR A 265 0.54 17.35 -0.49
N GLY A 266 1.10 18.36 0.18
CA GLY A 266 1.04 18.46 1.64
C GLY A 266 0.65 19.86 2.10
N ASP A 267 -0.36 19.97 2.97
CA ASP A 267 -0.69 21.22 3.66
C ASP A 267 0.25 21.43 4.86
N THR A 268 0.84 22.62 5.00
CA THR A 268 1.73 23.02 6.11
C THR A 268 1.00 23.87 7.15
N ALA A 269 1.70 24.27 8.21
CA ALA A 269 1.21 25.26 9.19
C ALA A 269 0.74 26.57 8.52
N ASP A 270 1.57 27.14 7.66
CA ASP A 270 1.44 28.45 7.02
C ASP A 270 2.26 28.50 5.70
N GLU A 271 2.20 29.63 4.99
CA GLU A 271 2.91 29.84 3.71
C GLU A 271 4.44 29.84 3.84
N ALA A 272 5.00 30.27 4.98
CA ALA A 272 6.44 30.25 5.19
C ALA A 272 6.93 28.81 5.42
N ALA A 273 6.17 28.00 6.15
CA ALA A 273 6.40 26.56 6.27
C ALA A 273 6.26 25.84 4.91
N ALA A 274 5.31 26.24 4.06
CA ALA A 274 5.18 25.71 2.69
C ALA A 274 6.43 26.03 1.85
N LYS A 275 6.83 27.31 1.84
CA LYS A 275 8.05 27.73 1.13
C LYS A 275 9.30 27.01 1.62
N ASN A 276 9.49 26.93 2.93
CA ASN A 276 10.65 26.25 3.54
C ASN A 276 10.70 24.76 3.16
N LEU A 277 9.57 24.05 3.21
CA LEU A 277 9.49 22.64 2.79
C LEU A 277 9.78 22.49 1.29
N ALA A 278 9.23 23.37 0.45
CA ALA A 278 9.51 23.36 -0.98
C ALA A 278 10.99 23.63 -1.31
N ASP A 279 11.63 24.58 -0.61
CA ASP A 279 13.05 24.90 -0.78
C ASP A 279 13.95 23.78 -0.26
N VAL A 280 13.55 23.03 0.78
CA VAL A 280 14.21 21.77 1.19
C VAL A 280 14.12 20.71 0.10
N VAL A 281 12.95 20.46 -0.50
CA VAL A 281 12.80 19.46 -1.57
C VAL A 281 13.60 19.88 -2.81
N ARG A 282 13.58 21.16 -3.19
CA ARG A 282 14.42 21.72 -4.28
C ARG A 282 15.92 21.52 -3.99
N GLY A 283 16.35 21.73 -2.74
CA GLY A 283 17.72 21.47 -2.30
C GLY A 283 18.14 20.01 -2.45
N LEU A 284 17.27 19.06 -2.05
CA LEU A 284 17.51 17.63 -2.22
C LEU A 284 17.59 17.23 -3.71
N VAL A 285 16.71 17.75 -4.57
CA VAL A 285 16.73 17.51 -6.02
C VAL A 285 18.00 18.10 -6.67
N ALA A 286 18.44 19.29 -6.24
CA ALA A 286 19.69 19.89 -6.70
C ALA A 286 20.92 19.08 -6.25
N LEU A 287 20.95 18.59 -5.02
CA LEU A 287 22.05 17.77 -4.50
C LEU A 287 22.09 16.38 -5.17
N ALA A 288 20.94 15.77 -5.46
CA ALA A 288 20.85 14.58 -6.29
C ALA A 288 21.38 14.85 -7.72
N SER A 289 21.03 15.99 -8.31
CA SER A 289 21.54 16.43 -9.63
C SER A 289 23.05 16.63 -9.64
N LEU A 290 23.64 17.11 -8.54
CA LEU A 290 25.08 17.32 -8.41
C LEU A 290 25.84 15.98 -8.25
N GLN A 291 25.31 15.04 -7.47
CA GLN A 291 25.86 13.67 -7.39
C GLN A 291 25.69 12.92 -8.72
N ALA A 292 24.61 13.19 -9.46
CA ALA A 292 24.35 12.67 -10.79
C ALA A 292 25.28 13.21 -11.90
N ASN A 293 26.20 14.13 -11.64
CA ASN A 293 27.13 14.63 -12.66
C ASN A 293 28.04 13.54 -13.28
N GLN A 294 28.14 12.35 -12.66
CA GLN A 294 28.84 11.18 -13.22
C GLN A 294 27.93 10.20 -14.00
N LYS A 295 26.61 10.42 -14.04
CA LYS A 295 25.62 9.54 -14.70
C LYS A 295 24.46 10.35 -15.32
N PRO A 296 24.44 10.56 -16.65
CA PRO A 296 23.42 11.37 -17.32
C PRO A 296 21.97 10.96 -17.03
N GLU A 297 21.72 9.67 -16.82
CA GLU A 297 20.42 9.08 -16.52
C GLU A 297 19.89 9.59 -15.17
N LEU A 298 20.74 9.62 -14.15
CA LEU A 298 20.38 10.14 -12.82
C LEU A 298 20.09 11.65 -12.85
N LYS A 299 20.71 12.39 -13.77
CA LYS A 299 20.44 13.82 -13.97
C LYS A 299 19.10 14.05 -14.64
N GLN A 300 18.68 13.16 -15.54
CA GLN A 300 17.34 13.18 -16.11
C GLN A 300 16.27 12.85 -15.06
N LEU A 301 16.50 11.85 -14.18
CA LEU A 301 15.59 11.58 -13.05
C LEU A 301 15.38 12.81 -12.15
N ALA A 302 16.45 13.50 -11.76
CA ALA A 302 16.34 14.68 -10.91
C ALA A 302 15.64 15.84 -11.63
N SER A 303 15.88 16.02 -12.94
CA SER A 303 15.21 17.02 -13.78
C SER A 303 13.72 16.72 -14.01
N ALA A 304 13.28 15.48 -13.81
CA ALA A 304 11.89 15.06 -13.92
C ALA A 304 11.04 15.38 -12.68
N VAL A 305 11.64 15.90 -11.59
CA VAL A 305 10.96 16.33 -10.37
C VAL A 305 10.73 17.84 -10.40
N SER A 306 9.47 18.25 -10.19
CA SER A 306 9.04 19.64 -10.11
C SER A 306 8.43 19.94 -8.74
N VAL A 307 8.63 21.16 -8.23
CA VAL A 307 8.21 21.57 -6.88
C VAL A 307 7.58 22.97 -6.93
N SER A 308 6.28 23.06 -6.68
CA SER A 308 5.51 24.30 -6.60
C SER A 308 4.86 24.49 -5.22
N THR A 309 4.34 25.70 -4.99
CA THR A 309 3.69 26.09 -3.72
C THR A 309 2.46 26.92 -4.00
N GLU A 310 1.35 26.61 -3.34
CA GLU A 310 0.09 27.36 -3.43
C GLU A 310 -0.39 27.67 -1.99
N ALA A 311 -0.28 28.93 -1.58
CA ALA A 311 -0.52 29.36 -0.19
C ALA A 311 0.16 28.42 0.84
N THR A 312 -0.62 27.71 1.66
CA THR A 312 -0.12 26.75 2.67
C THR A 312 0.14 25.34 2.12
N ARG A 313 0.30 25.17 0.80
CA ARG A 313 0.54 23.86 0.17
C ARG A 313 1.89 23.78 -0.51
N VAL A 314 2.48 22.59 -0.44
CA VAL A 314 3.60 22.18 -1.30
C VAL A 314 3.13 21.08 -2.21
N HIS A 315 3.37 21.23 -3.51
CA HIS A 315 3.12 20.20 -4.52
C HIS A 315 4.45 19.73 -5.10
N VAL A 316 4.66 18.43 -5.13
CA VAL A 316 5.86 17.78 -5.68
C VAL A 316 5.40 16.79 -6.74
N ALA A 317 5.73 17.04 -8.00
CA ALA A 317 5.29 16.24 -9.13
C ALA A 317 6.49 15.68 -9.90
N ALA A 318 6.56 14.36 -10.02
CA ALA A 318 7.63 13.62 -10.71
C ALA A 318 7.04 12.76 -11.85
N ARG A 319 7.68 12.76 -13.02
CA ARG A 319 7.19 12.03 -14.21
C ARG A 319 8.33 11.35 -14.97
N PHE A 320 8.39 10.02 -14.89
CA PHE A 320 9.47 9.21 -15.44
C PHE A 320 8.98 8.38 -16.65
N PRO A 321 9.48 8.66 -17.86
CA PRO A 321 9.30 7.78 -19.00
C PRO A 321 9.86 6.38 -18.74
N TYR A 322 9.27 5.39 -19.39
CA TYR A 322 9.64 3.99 -19.25
C TYR A 322 11.10 3.72 -19.66
N GLU A 323 11.57 4.42 -20.69
CA GLU A 323 12.91 4.31 -21.25
C GLU A 323 13.97 4.81 -20.25
N LEU A 324 13.65 5.86 -19.49
CA LEU A 324 14.50 6.39 -18.43
C LEU A 324 14.60 5.40 -17.26
N LEU A 325 13.50 4.75 -16.90
CA LEU A 325 13.48 3.74 -15.83
C LEU A 325 14.22 2.45 -16.19
N ASP A 326 14.31 2.07 -17.46
CA ASP A 326 15.18 0.96 -17.90
C ASP A 326 16.67 1.35 -17.85
N SER A 327 17.00 2.57 -18.26
CA SER A 327 18.39 3.02 -18.39
C SER A 327 19.19 2.95 -17.08
N ILE A 328 18.49 3.00 -15.95
CA ILE A 328 19.05 2.96 -14.58
C ILE A 328 19.03 1.55 -13.95
N GLN A 329 18.42 0.55 -14.57
CA GLN A 329 18.36 -0.80 -13.97
C GLN A 329 19.75 -1.46 -13.96
N PRO A 330 20.15 -2.09 -12.85
CA PRO A 330 21.38 -2.87 -12.81
C PRO A 330 21.22 -4.08 -13.75
N ARG A 331 22.02 -4.14 -14.81
CA ARG A 331 22.04 -5.29 -15.74
C ARG A 331 22.34 -6.58 -14.96
N SER A 332 21.32 -7.41 -14.77
CA SER A 332 21.49 -8.79 -14.31
C SER A 332 22.42 -9.52 -15.29
N ALA A 333 23.57 -10.00 -14.79
CA ALA A 333 24.44 -10.83 -15.60
C ALA A 333 23.71 -12.13 -16.00
N PRO A 334 23.84 -12.62 -17.25
CA PRO A 334 23.30 -13.91 -17.60
C PRO A 334 23.94 -15.00 -16.73
N ALA A 335 23.14 -15.90 -16.20
CA ALA A 335 23.63 -16.96 -15.32
C ALA A 335 24.62 -17.85 -16.07
N SER A 336 25.90 -17.81 -15.67
CA SER A 336 26.96 -18.63 -16.25
C SER A 336 26.58 -20.11 -16.19
N ALA A 337 26.42 -20.73 -17.35
CA ALA A 337 26.04 -22.14 -17.45
C ALA A 337 27.07 -23.02 -16.72
N SER A 338 26.61 -23.76 -15.71
CA SER A 338 27.43 -24.68 -14.94
C SER A 338 27.87 -25.86 -15.81
N GLN A 339 29.14 -25.83 -16.24
CA GLN A 339 29.76 -26.99 -16.88
C GLN A 339 29.81 -28.17 -15.89
N PRO A 340 29.45 -29.40 -16.30
CA PRO A 340 29.53 -30.56 -15.43
C PRO A 340 30.98 -30.97 -15.22
N SER A 341 31.44 -30.98 -13.97
CA SER A 341 32.77 -31.46 -13.59
C SER A 341 32.86 -32.98 -13.74
N SER A 342 33.58 -33.46 -14.74
CA SER A 342 33.87 -34.88 -14.94
C SER A 342 34.88 -35.40 -13.93
N THR A 343 34.49 -36.39 -13.12
CA THR A 343 35.38 -37.12 -12.21
C THR A 343 36.18 -38.20 -12.96
N PRO A 344 37.46 -38.41 -12.61
CA PRO A 344 38.11 -39.71 -12.64
C PRO A 344 37.98 -40.43 -11.27
#